data_AF-A0A7J8K1T3-F1
#
_entry.id   AF-A0A7J8K1T3-F1
#
_cell.length_a   1.000
_cell.length_b   1.000
_cell.length_c   1.000
_cell.angle_alpha   90.00
_cell.angle_beta   90.00
_cell.angle_gamma   90.00
#
_symmetry.space_group_name_H-M   'P 1'
#
loop_
_entity.id
_entity.type
_entity.pdbx_description
1 polymer ?
#
loop_
_entity_poly.entity_id
_entity_poly.type
_entity_poly.pdbx_seq_one_letter_code
_entity_poly.pdbx_strand_id
1 'polypeptide(L)'
;MGAGFMHMTAEALKGVESEVHKLLLRGRTESEGNSSDAANSAYVNYPYGQLVMSVGFFFIFFLESLALQCCPGGNEESKVHKEEVGAAPVLEMQKDGSPPLPSHSPFRILVLLLSLSFHSVFEGMAVGLQTTVVATVQLCLAVLAHKVFIVFGIGLRLVRSGTPLRWSLFCIVTFAVMSPLGLIIGLAVAGEDPKEGNLAQAVLEGVAVGTFLYVTFLEILPKELSGPESPLVKWTCVVGGFTFMAIIAAWA
;
A
#
# COMPACT_ATOMS: atom_id res chain seq x y z
N MET A 1 -6.08 -7.26 2.38
CA MET A 1 -5.22 -8.45 2.24
C MET A 1 -5.78 -9.45 1.25
N GLY A 2 -7.01 -9.98 1.45
CA GLY A 2 -7.62 -10.95 0.55
C GLY A 2 -7.61 -10.53 -0.93
N ALA A 3 -8.10 -9.32 -1.23
CA ALA A 3 -8.10 -8.78 -2.60
C ALA A 3 -6.68 -8.63 -3.20
N GLY A 4 -5.73 -8.09 -2.44
CA GLY A 4 -4.36 -7.89 -2.91
C GLY A 4 -3.61 -9.19 -3.20
N PHE A 5 -3.82 -10.24 -2.40
CA PHE A 5 -3.16 -11.54 -2.62
C PHE A 5 -3.80 -12.35 -3.75
N MET A 6 -5.13 -12.39 -3.83
CA MET A 6 -5.82 -13.25 -4.80
C MET A 6 -5.88 -12.64 -6.20
N HIS A 7 -6.09 -11.33 -6.30
CA HIS A 7 -6.24 -10.67 -7.60
C HIS A 7 -4.94 -9.96 -8.00
N MET A 8 -4.49 -8.97 -7.21
CA MET A 8 -3.38 -8.11 -7.62
C MET A 8 -2.05 -8.86 -7.74
N THR A 9 -1.71 -9.73 -6.79
CA THR A 9 -0.41 -10.43 -6.77
C THR A 9 -0.30 -11.47 -7.90
N ALA A 10 -1.37 -12.24 -8.13
CA ALA A 10 -1.38 -13.29 -9.14
C ALA A 10 -1.35 -12.70 -10.57
N GLU A 11 -2.14 -11.65 -10.82
CA GLU A 11 -2.17 -10.96 -12.12
C GLU A 11 -0.86 -10.21 -12.38
N ALA A 12 -0.34 -9.47 -11.39
CA ALA A 12 0.94 -8.77 -11.54
C ALA A 12 2.11 -9.74 -11.83
N LEU A 13 2.16 -10.88 -11.12
CA LEU A 13 3.23 -11.86 -11.32
C LEU A 13 3.17 -12.45 -12.73
N LYS A 14 1.99 -12.94 -13.15
CA LYS A 14 1.79 -13.52 -14.48
C LYS A 14 2.01 -12.49 -15.58
N GLY A 15 1.54 -11.25 -15.38
CA GLY A 15 1.68 -10.15 -16.32
C GLY A 15 3.14 -9.81 -16.59
N VAL A 16 3.93 -9.60 -15.53
CA VAL A 16 5.36 -9.26 -15.66
C VAL A 16 6.13 -10.42 -16.29
N GLU A 17 5.92 -11.66 -15.83
CA GLU A 17 6.61 -12.83 -16.37
C GLU A 17 6.27 -13.07 -17.85
N SER A 18 4.99 -12.95 -18.22
CA SER A 18 4.52 -13.08 -19.61
C SER A 18 5.15 -12.04 -20.53
N GLU A 19 5.10 -10.75 -20.16
CA GLU A 19 5.62 -9.69 -21.03
C GLU A 19 7.15 -9.72 -21.15
N VAL A 20 7.87 -10.01 -20.07
CA VAL A 20 9.33 -10.20 -20.13
C VAL A 20 9.68 -11.41 -21.01
N HIS A 21 8.95 -12.52 -20.89
CA HIS A 21 9.18 -13.70 -21.73
C HIS A 21 8.93 -13.39 -23.22
N LYS A 22 7.88 -12.63 -23.56
CA LYS A 22 7.62 -12.16 -24.93
C LYS A 22 8.77 -11.31 -25.48
N LEU A 23 9.34 -10.41 -24.67
CA LEU A 23 10.49 -9.59 -25.06
C LEU A 23 11.74 -10.44 -25.31
N LEU A 24 12.01 -11.43 -24.46
CA LEU A 24 13.16 -12.33 -24.61
C LEU A 24 13.04 -13.20 -25.87
N LEU A 25 11.84 -13.75 -26.16
CA LEU A 25 11.59 -14.50 -27.39
C LEU A 25 11.76 -13.62 -28.65
N ARG A 26 11.37 -12.34 -28.57
CA ARG A 26 11.52 -11.41 -29.70
C ARG A 26 12.96 -11.03 -29.99
N GLY A 27 13.74 -10.72 -28.95
CA GLY A 27 15.19 -10.49 -29.10
C GLY A 27 15.90 -11.71 -29.71
N ARG A 28 15.39 -12.92 -29.45
CA ARG A 28 15.85 -14.15 -30.10
C ARG A 28 15.43 -14.25 -31.57
N THR A 29 14.20 -13.91 -31.94
CA THR A 29 13.77 -13.93 -33.35
C THR A 29 14.48 -12.90 -34.23
N GLU A 30 14.93 -11.78 -33.65
CA GLU A 30 15.81 -10.84 -34.36
C GLU A 30 17.28 -11.34 -34.44
N SER A 31 17.70 -12.21 -33.52
CA SER A 31 19.05 -12.78 -33.48
C SER A 31 19.21 -14.11 -34.25
N GLU A 32 18.13 -14.86 -34.53
CA GLU A 32 18.15 -16.12 -35.29
C GLU A 32 18.36 -15.94 -36.81
N GLY A 33 18.92 -14.80 -37.23
CA GLY A 33 19.62 -14.65 -38.50
C GLY A 33 21.08 -15.15 -38.48
N ASN A 34 21.64 -15.56 -37.32
CA ASN A 34 23.00 -16.07 -37.27
C ASN A 34 23.21 -17.17 -36.21
N SER A 35 23.45 -18.38 -36.72
CA SER A 35 23.93 -19.60 -36.05
C SER A 35 22.98 -20.31 -35.07
N SER A 36 22.73 -21.57 -35.43
CA SER A 36 22.22 -22.64 -34.58
C SER A 36 23.22 -22.96 -33.47
N ASP A 37 22.86 -22.68 -32.22
CA ASP A 37 23.46 -23.37 -31.08
C ASP A 37 22.36 -23.75 -30.09
N ALA A 38 21.91 -24.99 -30.24
CA ALA A 38 21.22 -25.75 -29.22
C ALA A 38 22.23 -26.11 -28.13
N ALA A 39 22.57 -25.16 -27.26
CA ALA A 39 23.42 -25.42 -26.10
C ALA A 39 22.97 -24.56 -24.92
N ASN A 40 22.43 -25.23 -23.90
CA ASN A 40 22.30 -24.77 -22.52
C ASN A 40 21.63 -23.41 -22.27
N SER A 41 20.31 -23.43 -22.19
CA SER A 41 19.57 -22.47 -21.37
C SER A 41 18.65 -23.23 -20.41
N ALA A 42 19.25 -23.86 -19.42
CA ALA A 42 18.70 -23.77 -18.07
C ALA A 42 18.98 -22.35 -17.53
N TYR A 43 18.61 -21.29 -18.26
CA TYR A 43 18.45 -19.97 -17.67
C TYR A 43 17.36 -20.16 -16.63
N VAL A 44 17.78 -20.25 -15.38
CA VAL A 44 16.92 -20.11 -14.21
C VAL A 44 16.00 -18.94 -14.52
N ASN A 45 14.71 -19.21 -14.76
CA ASN A 45 13.71 -18.17 -15.02
C ASN A 45 13.81 -17.18 -13.87
N TYR A 46 14.40 -16.02 -14.15
CA TYR A 46 14.62 -15.04 -13.11
C TYR A 46 13.23 -14.52 -12.66
N PRO A 47 12.95 -14.46 -11.35
CA PRO A 47 11.64 -14.09 -10.82
C PRO A 47 11.37 -12.58 -10.98
N TYR A 48 11.14 -12.12 -12.21
CA TYR A 48 10.97 -10.70 -12.55
C TYR A 48 9.77 -10.08 -11.84
N GLY A 49 8.65 -10.80 -11.71
CA GLY A 49 7.49 -10.28 -11.01
C GLY A 49 7.78 -10.02 -9.52
N GLN A 50 8.49 -10.93 -8.85
CA GLN A 50 8.92 -10.78 -7.46
C GLN A 50 9.93 -9.64 -7.30
N LEU A 51 10.82 -9.43 -8.28
CA LEU A 51 11.72 -8.28 -8.30
C LEU A 51 10.92 -6.96 -8.34
N VAL A 52 9.95 -6.84 -9.25
CA VAL A 52 9.11 -5.64 -9.38
C VAL A 52 8.31 -5.38 -8.09
N MET A 53 7.75 -6.42 -7.48
CA MET A 53 7.10 -6.30 -6.16
C MET A 53 8.08 -5.83 -5.09
N SER A 54 9.31 -6.35 -5.09
CA SER A 54 10.35 -5.93 -4.14
C SER A 54 10.71 -4.46 -4.31
N VAL A 55 10.79 -3.97 -5.56
CA VAL A 55 11.01 -2.54 -5.86
C VAL A 55 9.90 -1.69 -5.25
N GLY A 56 8.63 -2.07 -5.41
CA GLY A 56 7.50 -1.35 -4.80
C GLY A 56 7.53 -1.36 -3.26
N PHE A 57 7.91 -2.47 -2.66
CA PHE A 57 8.07 -2.58 -1.21
C PHE A 57 9.16 -1.64 -0.68
N PHE A 58 10.35 -1.68 -1.27
CA PHE A 58 11.46 -0.82 -0.86
C PHE A 58 11.22 0.66 -1.19
N PHE A 59 10.44 0.96 -2.22
CA PHE A 59 10.02 2.32 -2.53
C PHE A 59 9.24 2.97 -1.37
N ILE A 60 8.25 2.26 -0.78
CA ILE A 60 7.54 2.79 0.39
C ILE A 60 8.47 2.88 1.60
N PHE A 61 9.31 1.87 1.83
CA PHE A 61 10.31 1.93 2.91
C PHE A 61 11.20 3.17 2.80
N PHE A 62 11.65 3.49 1.59
CA PHE A 62 12.43 4.69 1.31
C PHE A 62 11.62 5.97 1.56
N LEU A 63 10.37 6.04 1.13
CA LEU A 63 9.50 7.19 1.39
C LEU A 63 9.23 7.40 2.89
N GLU A 64 9.01 6.33 3.65
CA GLU A 64 8.86 6.42 5.10
C GLU A 64 10.17 6.91 5.75
N SER A 65 11.32 6.38 5.31
CA SER A 65 12.64 6.80 5.79
C SER A 65 12.91 8.28 5.48
N LEU A 66 12.51 8.76 4.30
CA LEU A 66 12.63 10.16 3.91
C LEU A 66 11.70 11.04 4.73
N ALA A 67 10.44 10.62 4.92
CA ALA A 67 9.48 11.36 5.75
C ALA A 67 10.00 11.51 7.19
N LEU A 68 10.63 10.47 7.74
CA LEU A 68 11.24 10.48 9.08
C LEU A 68 12.45 11.44 9.15
N GLN A 69 13.24 11.55 8.08
CA GLN A 69 14.39 12.46 8.02
C GLN A 69 13.98 13.92 7.79
N CYS A 70 12.94 14.17 6.99
CA CYS A 70 12.41 15.51 6.74
C CYS A 70 11.61 16.06 7.93
N CYS A 71 11.08 15.19 8.78
CA CYS A 71 10.42 15.54 10.02
C CYS A 71 11.09 14.76 11.16
N PRO A 72 12.34 15.09 11.52
CA PRO A 72 12.94 14.52 12.71
C PRO A 72 12.02 14.89 13.85
N GLY A 73 11.50 13.88 14.55
CA GLY A 73 10.51 14.07 15.60
C GLY A 73 10.93 15.23 16.48
N GLY A 74 10.14 16.31 16.48
CA GLY A 74 10.33 17.41 17.40
C GLY A 74 10.06 16.91 18.80
N ASN A 75 11.08 16.34 19.45
CA ASN A 75 11.17 16.20 20.88
C ASN A 75 12.58 15.81 21.33
N GLU A 76 13.31 16.77 21.90
CA GLU A 76 13.90 16.58 23.22
C GLU A 76 14.06 17.93 23.95
N GLU A 77 13.35 18.04 25.07
CA GLU A 77 13.61 18.89 26.24
C GLU A 77 13.57 20.43 26.10
N SER A 78 12.48 21.04 26.60
CA SER A 78 12.61 22.27 27.40
C SER A 78 12.04 22.01 28.79
N LYS A 79 12.94 21.68 29.72
CA LYS A 79 12.75 21.87 31.15
C LYS A 79 12.60 23.37 31.43
N VAL A 80 11.56 23.76 32.17
CA VAL A 80 11.69 24.83 33.15
C VAL A 80 11.11 24.33 34.48
N HIS A 81 11.98 24.38 35.48
CA HIS A 81 11.85 23.89 36.84
C HIS A 81 11.22 25.00 37.71
N LYS A 82 10.32 24.59 38.62
CA LYS A 82 10.11 25.07 40.01
C LYS A 82 9.64 26.52 40.31
N GLU A 83 8.50 26.62 40.99
CA GLU A 83 8.45 27.18 42.36
C GLU A 83 7.29 26.56 43.18
N GLU A 84 7.64 25.96 44.32
CA GLU A 84 6.72 25.55 45.40
C GLU A 84 6.30 26.78 46.21
N VAL A 85 5.03 26.88 46.63
CA VAL A 85 4.64 27.20 48.02
C VAL A 85 3.23 26.65 48.30
N GLY A 86 3.08 25.79 49.34
CA GLY A 86 1.98 25.94 50.30
C GLY A 86 0.89 24.85 50.44
N ALA A 87 1.18 23.85 51.29
CA ALA A 87 0.32 23.29 52.36
C ALA A 87 -0.85 22.29 52.09
N ALA A 88 -0.68 21.12 52.72
CA ALA A 88 -1.61 20.21 53.43
C ALA A 88 -2.01 18.87 52.76
N PRO A 89 -1.98 17.74 53.51
CA PRO A 89 -2.17 16.40 52.97
C PRO A 89 -3.63 15.93 53.09
N VAL A 90 -4.21 15.44 52.00
CA VAL A 90 -5.44 14.62 52.06
C VAL A 90 -5.13 13.27 51.45
N LEU A 91 -5.41 12.25 52.25
CA LEU A 91 -5.19 10.83 52.02
C LEU A 91 -6.20 10.34 50.98
N GLU A 92 -5.81 10.27 49.71
CA GLU A 92 -6.58 9.58 48.67
C GLU A 92 -5.87 8.30 48.22
N MET A 93 -6.65 7.23 48.31
CA MET A 93 -6.33 5.84 48.02
C MET A 93 -6.04 5.64 46.53
N GLN A 94 -4.91 5.00 46.24
CA GLN A 94 -4.40 4.65 44.92
C GLN A 94 -5.04 3.35 44.36
N LYS A 95 -5.68 3.42 43.18
CA LYS A 95 -5.85 2.37 42.13
C LYS A 95 -6.95 2.82 41.16
N ASP A 96 -6.85 2.82 39.83
CA ASP A 96 -6.03 2.07 38.89
C ASP A 96 -5.60 2.98 37.74
N GLY A 97 -4.32 2.88 37.35
CA GLY A 97 -3.79 3.52 36.16
C GLY A 97 -4.34 2.85 34.91
N SER A 98 -5.10 3.59 34.12
CA SER A 98 -5.30 3.24 32.72
C SER A 98 -3.92 3.18 32.04
N PRO A 99 -3.61 2.11 31.27
CA PRO A 99 -2.36 2.08 30.53
C PRO A 99 -2.37 3.26 29.56
N PRO A 100 -1.24 3.96 29.37
CA PRO A 100 -1.15 4.98 28.34
C PRO A 100 -1.42 4.29 27.00
N LEU A 101 -2.59 4.57 26.42
CA LEU A 101 -2.92 4.18 25.06
C LEU A 101 -1.75 4.63 24.17
N PRO A 102 -1.22 3.76 23.28
CA PRO A 102 -0.07 4.10 22.46
C PRO A 102 -0.42 5.34 21.66
N SER A 103 0.31 6.42 21.91
CA SER A 103 0.17 7.68 21.21
C SER A 103 0.34 7.42 19.71
N HIS A 104 -0.77 7.41 18.97
CA HIS A 104 -0.72 7.43 17.52
C HIS A 104 -0.19 8.81 17.13
N SER A 105 1.13 8.94 16.93
CA SER A 105 1.70 10.23 16.54
C SER A 105 1.05 10.69 15.22
N PRO A 106 0.65 11.96 15.10
CA PRO A 106 0.02 12.49 13.87
C PRO A 106 0.91 12.26 12.64
N PHE A 107 2.23 12.31 12.85
CA PHE A 107 3.24 11.96 11.86
C PHE A 107 3.03 10.56 11.24
N ARG A 108 2.70 9.56 12.06
CA ARG A 108 2.50 8.20 11.59
C ARG A 108 1.23 8.02 10.75
N ILE A 109 0.20 8.83 11.01
CA ILE A 109 -1.00 8.88 10.18
C ILE A 109 -0.68 9.54 8.84
N LEU A 110 0.17 10.57 8.83
CA LEU A 110 0.65 11.21 7.61
C LEU A 110 1.50 10.28 6.75
N VAL A 111 2.45 9.54 7.34
CA VAL A 111 3.24 8.52 6.61
C VAL A 111 2.32 7.49 5.97
N LEU A 112 1.34 6.97 6.72
CA LEU A 112 0.38 5.98 6.19
C LEU A 112 -0.49 6.55 5.05
N LEU A 113 -0.94 7.80 5.19
CA LEU A 113 -1.66 8.50 4.11
C LEU A 113 -0.78 8.70 2.88
N LEU A 114 0.49 9.03 3.07
CA LEU A 114 1.47 9.21 1.99
C LEU A 114 1.72 7.89 1.27
N SER A 115 2.03 6.83 2.01
CA SER A 115 2.27 5.49 1.47
C SER A 115 1.07 4.97 0.66
N LEU A 116 -0.13 5.10 1.21
CA LEU A 116 -1.37 4.72 0.52
C LEU A 116 -1.68 5.62 -0.68
N SER A 117 -1.31 6.90 -0.63
CA SER A 117 -1.49 7.80 -1.77
C SER A 117 -0.65 7.36 -2.97
N PHE A 118 0.63 7.01 -2.76
CA PHE A 118 1.46 6.46 -3.84
C PHE A 118 0.92 5.13 -4.38
N HIS A 119 0.52 4.22 -3.49
CA HIS A 119 -0.14 2.97 -3.87
C HIS A 119 -1.36 3.22 -4.79
N SER A 120 -2.22 4.15 -4.38
CA SER A 120 -3.43 4.57 -5.09
C SER A 120 -3.15 5.20 -6.46
N VAL A 121 -2.03 5.94 -6.60
CA VAL A 121 -1.58 6.48 -7.90
C VAL A 121 -1.10 5.36 -8.83
N PHE A 122 -0.27 4.43 -8.35
CA PHE A 122 0.23 3.31 -9.16
C PHE A 122 -0.90 2.41 -9.65
N GLU A 123 -1.82 2.07 -8.76
CA GLU A 123 -3.00 1.30 -9.11
C GLU A 123 -3.90 2.04 -10.11
N GLY A 124 -4.12 3.35 -9.92
CA GLY A 124 -4.86 4.18 -10.86
C GLY A 124 -4.21 4.20 -12.26
N MET A 125 -2.89 4.35 -12.33
CA MET A 125 -2.16 4.32 -13.60
C MET A 125 -2.29 2.96 -14.29
N ALA A 126 -2.24 1.84 -13.55
CA ALA A 126 -2.49 0.52 -14.11
C ALA A 126 -3.89 0.40 -14.72
N VAL A 127 -4.93 0.92 -14.05
CA VAL A 127 -6.29 0.97 -14.61
C VAL A 127 -6.34 1.81 -15.90
N GLY A 128 -5.62 2.93 -15.93
CA GLY A 128 -5.56 3.83 -17.11
C GLY A 128 -4.82 3.24 -18.32
N LEU A 129 -3.94 2.27 -18.11
CA LEU A 129 -3.19 1.59 -19.17
C LEU A 129 -3.91 0.37 -19.75
N GLN A 130 -5.07 0.01 -19.20
CA GLN A 130 -5.85 -1.11 -19.71
C GLN A 130 -6.30 -0.89 -21.15
N THR A 131 -6.12 -1.91 -21.97
CA THR A 131 -6.41 -1.86 -23.42
C THR A 131 -7.87 -2.16 -23.75
N THR A 132 -8.61 -2.78 -22.83
CA THR A 132 -10.01 -3.16 -23.05
C THR A 132 -10.93 -2.54 -22.00
N VAL A 133 -12.09 -2.04 -22.45
CA VAL A 133 -13.10 -1.44 -21.56
C VAL A 133 -13.56 -2.44 -20.48
N VAL A 134 -13.67 -3.71 -20.84
CA VAL A 134 -14.07 -4.78 -19.89
C VAL A 134 -13.04 -4.89 -18.77
N ALA A 135 -11.75 -5.00 -19.09
CA ALA A 135 -10.68 -5.08 -18.08
C ALA A 135 -10.60 -3.79 -17.24
N THR A 136 -10.74 -2.61 -17.86
CA THR A 136 -10.80 -1.33 -17.12
C THR A 136 -11.93 -1.31 -16.11
N VAL A 137 -13.14 -1.73 -16.50
CA VAL A 137 -14.31 -1.77 -15.61
C VAL A 137 -14.11 -2.78 -14.48
N GLN A 138 -13.61 -3.98 -14.77
CA GLN A 138 -13.32 -5.00 -13.76
C GLN A 138 -12.30 -4.52 -12.73
N LEU A 139 -11.15 -3.99 -13.20
CA LEU A 139 -10.15 -3.42 -12.29
C LEU A 139 -10.72 -2.26 -11.49
N CYS A 140 -11.47 -1.34 -12.11
CA CYS A 140 -12.07 -0.22 -11.41
C CYS A 140 -13.04 -0.66 -10.31
N LEU A 141 -13.86 -1.69 -10.54
CA LEU A 141 -14.74 -2.27 -9.53
C LEU A 141 -13.95 -2.90 -8.38
N ALA A 142 -12.89 -3.66 -8.69
CA ALA A 142 -11.99 -4.23 -7.70
C ALA A 142 -11.29 -3.15 -6.86
N VAL A 143 -10.84 -2.06 -7.49
CA VAL A 143 -10.26 -0.89 -6.83
C VAL A 143 -11.27 -0.24 -5.88
N LEU A 144 -12.46 0.06 -6.39
CA LEU A 144 -13.51 0.73 -5.62
C LEU A 144 -13.90 -0.08 -4.39
N ALA A 145 -14.07 -1.40 -4.55
CA ALA A 145 -14.49 -2.29 -3.47
C ALA A 145 -13.53 -2.22 -2.27
N HIS A 146 -12.22 -2.29 -2.49
CA HIS A 146 -11.27 -2.26 -1.39
C HIS A 146 -10.91 -0.83 -0.93
N LYS A 147 -11.03 0.17 -1.81
CA LYS A 147 -10.77 1.57 -1.46
C LYS A 147 -11.76 2.10 -0.42
N VAL A 148 -13.03 1.71 -0.47
CA VAL A 148 -14.03 2.10 0.55
C VAL A 148 -13.61 1.65 1.94
N PHE A 149 -13.13 0.41 2.10
CA PHE A 149 -12.68 -0.11 3.40
C PHE A 149 -11.41 0.58 3.89
N ILE A 150 -10.47 0.89 2.99
CA ILE A 150 -9.25 1.64 3.34
C ILE A 150 -9.62 3.05 3.82
N VAL A 151 -10.43 3.78 3.06
CA VAL A 151 -10.88 5.14 3.42
C VAL A 151 -11.63 5.14 4.74
N PHE A 152 -12.52 4.17 4.96
CA PHE A 152 -13.25 4.01 6.21
C PHE A 152 -12.29 3.80 7.40
N GLY A 153 -11.32 2.88 7.27
CA GLY A 153 -10.33 2.60 8.31
C GLY A 153 -9.44 3.81 8.62
N ILE A 154 -9.00 4.54 7.60
CA ILE A 154 -8.26 5.80 7.75
C ILE A 154 -9.13 6.83 8.47
N GLY A 155 -10.36 7.03 8.04
CA GLY A 155 -11.29 7.98 8.65
C GLY A 155 -11.50 7.70 10.14
N LEU A 156 -11.69 6.43 10.52
CA LEU A 156 -11.82 6.03 11.93
C LEU A 156 -10.54 6.34 12.73
N ARG A 157 -9.36 6.14 12.14
CA ARG A 157 -8.08 6.48 12.78
C ARG A 157 -7.93 7.98 13.00
N LEU A 158 -8.32 8.81 12.02
CA LEU A 158 -8.25 10.27 12.15
C LEU A 158 -9.24 10.80 13.21
N VAL A 159 -10.43 10.22 13.31
CA VAL A 159 -11.40 10.58 14.35
C VAL A 159 -10.87 10.18 15.74
N ARG A 160 -10.32 8.96 15.87
CA ARG A 160 -9.75 8.48 17.14
C ARG A 160 -8.51 9.24 17.59
N SER A 161 -7.72 9.79 16.66
CA SER A 161 -6.57 10.63 16.98
C SER A 161 -6.93 12.07 17.37
N GLY A 162 -8.22 12.42 17.43
CA GLY A 162 -8.67 13.78 17.75
C GLY A 162 -8.36 14.79 16.64
N THR A 163 -8.14 14.33 15.40
CA THR A 163 -7.86 15.22 14.28
C THR A 163 -9.11 16.06 13.99
N PRO A 164 -9.02 17.39 13.93
CA PRO A 164 -10.17 18.25 13.66
C PRO A 164 -10.81 17.90 12.31
N LEU A 165 -12.14 17.88 12.25
CA LEU A 165 -12.93 17.41 11.11
C LEU A 165 -12.46 18.00 9.77
N ARG A 166 -12.13 19.29 9.72
CA ARG A 166 -11.60 19.98 8.54
C ARG A 166 -10.34 19.31 7.96
N TRP A 167 -9.41 18.91 8.82
CA TRP A 167 -8.17 18.24 8.43
C TRP A 167 -8.44 16.79 8.03
N SER A 168 -9.37 16.12 8.73
CA SER A 168 -9.77 14.76 8.37
C SER A 168 -10.42 14.69 6.99
N LEU A 169 -11.33 15.62 6.69
CA LEU A 169 -11.94 15.74 5.37
C LEU A 169 -10.89 16.05 4.29
N PHE A 170 -9.99 16.99 4.56
CA PHE A 170 -8.89 17.31 3.65
C PHE A 170 -8.06 16.06 3.32
N CYS A 171 -7.60 15.31 4.33
CA CYS A 171 -6.81 14.11 4.12
C CYS A 171 -7.55 13.04 3.30
N ILE A 172 -8.84 12.81 3.61
CA ILE A 172 -9.66 11.83 2.90
C ILE A 172 -9.88 12.23 1.45
N VAL A 173 -10.19 13.51 1.18
CA VAL A 173 -10.39 14.01 -0.18
C VAL A 173 -9.10 13.93 -0.98
N THR A 174 -7.96 14.35 -0.41
CA THR A 174 -6.65 14.22 -1.06
C THR A 174 -6.36 12.77 -1.43
N PHE A 175 -6.55 11.83 -0.50
CA PHE A 175 -6.35 10.39 -0.78
C PHE A 175 -7.34 9.85 -1.82
N ALA A 176 -8.59 10.32 -1.81
CA ALA A 176 -9.60 9.90 -2.79
C ALA A 176 -9.21 10.31 -4.22
N VAL A 177 -8.67 11.52 -4.41
CA VAL A 177 -8.25 12.07 -5.72
C VAL A 177 -7.02 11.37 -6.31
N MET A 178 -6.23 10.65 -5.50
CA MET A 178 -5.02 9.96 -5.99
C MET A 178 -5.30 8.87 -7.05
N SER A 179 -6.39 8.10 -6.93
CA SER A 179 -6.74 7.10 -7.97
C SER A 179 -7.19 7.71 -9.29
N PRO A 180 -8.13 8.67 -9.34
CA PRO A 180 -8.47 9.31 -10.61
C PRO A 180 -7.28 10.08 -11.19
N LEU A 181 -6.41 10.67 -10.35
CA LEU A 181 -5.15 11.25 -10.81
C LEU A 181 -4.26 10.20 -11.50
N GLY A 182 -4.05 9.05 -10.86
CA GLY A 182 -3.31 7.93 -11.45
C GLY A 182 -3.93 7.47 -12.77
N LEU A 183 -5.25 7.30 -12.82
CA LEU A 183 -5.97 6.91 -14.04
C LEU A 183 -5.75 7.90 -15.17
N ILE A 184 -5.86 9.20 -14.91
CA ILE A 184 -5.62 10.24 -15.91
C ILE A 184 -4.17 10.19 -16.42
N ILE A 185 -3.20 9.99 -15.52
CA ILE A 185 -1.79 9.85 -15.90
C ILE A 185 -1.59 8.58 -16.75
N GLY A 186 -2.19 7.46 -16.37
CA GLY A 186 -2.14 6.21 -17.14
C GLY A 186 -2.69 6.37 -18.55
N LEU A 187 -3.86 7.04 -18.69
CA LEU A 187 -4.44 7.36 -20.00
C LEU A 187 -3.55 8.31 -20.81
N ALA A 188 -2.91 9.28 -20.17
CA ALA A 188 -2.04 10.24 -20.85
C ALA A 188 -0.73 9.60 -21.35
N VAL A 189 -0.27 8.55 -20.68
CA VAL A 189 0.95 7.79 -21.03
C VAL A 189 0.65 6.59 -21.91
N ALA A 190 -0.62 6.20 -22.07
CA ALA A 190 -1.04 5.14 -22.97
C ALA A 190 -0.61 5.49 -24.41
N GLY A 191 0.48 4.87 -24.87
CA GLY A 191 1.02 5.06 -26.21
C GLY A 191 0.18 4.38 -27.29
N GLU A 192 0.56 4.59 -28.55
CA GLU A 192 -0.12 3.97 -29.69
C GLU A 192 0.19 2.47 -29.82
N ASP A 193 1.33 2.00 -29.31
CA ASP A 193 1.69 0.58 -29.33
C ASP A 193 1.13 -0.14 -28.09
N PRO A 194 0.13 -1.04 -28.25
CA PRO A 194 -0.47 -1.75 -27.13
C PRO A 194 0.52 -2.63 -26.35
N LYS A 195 1.69 -2.95 -26.93
CA LYS A 195 2.71 -3.78 -26.28
C LYS A 195 3.43 -3.04 -25.15
N GLU A 196 3.78 -1.77 -25.35
CA GLU A 196 4.44 -0.96 -24.32
C GLU A 196 3.50 -0.69 -23.15
N GLY A 197 2.21 -0.50 -23.45
CA GLY A 197 1.15 -0.36 -22.45
C GLY A 197 1.02 -1.59 -21.53
N ASN A 198 1.02 -2.80 -22.10
CA ASN A 198 0.88 -4.03 -21.31
C ASN A 198 2.04 -4.25 -20.33
N LEU A 199 3.29 -3.99 -20.74
CA LEU A 199 4.43 -4.12 -19.84
C LEU A 199 4.41 -3.05 -18.75
N ALA A 200 4.14 -1.79 -19.11
CA ALA A 200 4.05 -0.70 -18.15
C ALA A 200 2.94 -0.96 -17.11
N GLN A 201 1.78 -1.44 -17.56
CA GLN A 201 0.68 -1.86 -16.71
C GLN A 201 1.12 -2.96 -15.73
N ALA A 202 1.72 -4.04 -16.23
CA ALA A 202 2.16 -5.16 -15.39
C ALA A 202 3.21 -4.74 -14.35
N VAL A 203 4.15 -3.87 -14.75
CA VAL A 203 5.14 -3.31 -13.82
C VAL A 203 4.48 -2.45 -12.74
N LEU A 204 3.53 -1.59 -13.12
CA LEU A 204 2.80 -0.74 -12.18
C LEU A 204 1.94 -1.54 -11.20
N GLU A 205 1.28 -2.59 -11.66
CA GLU A 205 0.56 -3.53 -10.80
C GLU A 205 1.51 -4.24 -9.82
N GLY A 206 2.67 -4.70 -10.30
CA GLY A 206 3.69 -5.31 -9.44
C GLY A 206 4.21 -4.35 -8.38
N VAL A 207 4.50 -3.10 -8.74
CA VAL A 207 4.89 -2.04 -7.80
C VAL A 207 3.76 -1.77 -6.80
N ALA A 208 2.50 -1.69 -7.26
CA ALA A 208 1.33 -1.50 -6.40
C ALA A 208 1.18 -2.66 -5.40
N VAL A 209 1.41 -3.92 -5.81
CA VAL A 209 1.43 -5.08 -4.90
C VAL A 209 2.52 -4.94 -3.85
N GLY A 210 3.74 -4.56 -4.26
CA GLY A 210 4.86 -4.32 -3.34
C GLY A 210 4.55 -3.28 -2.27
N THR A 211 4.01 -2.14 -2.69
CA THR A 211 3.61 -1.04 -1.80
C THR A 211 2.50 -1.49 -0.83
N PHE A 212 1.51 -2.25 -1.32
CA PHE A 212 0.43 -2.83 -0.51
C PHE A 212 0.96 -3.78 0.58
N LEU A 213 1.92 -4.64 0.24
CA LEU A 213 2.54 -5.56 1.18
C LEU A 213 3.24 -4.81 2.31
N TYR A 214 4.01 -3.77 1.98
CA TYR A 214 4.67 -2.92 2.98
C TYR A 214 3.64 -2.30 3.93
N VAL A 215 2.68 -1.55 3.39
CA VAL A 215 1.68 -0.83 4.18
C VAL A 215 0.86 -1.78 5.04
N THR A 216 0.51 -2.94 4.50
CA THR A 216 -0.27 -3.92 5.25
C THR A 216 0.54 -4.52 6.41
N PHE A 217 1.69 -5.10 6.12
CA PHE A 217 2.41 -5.94 7.10
C PHE A 217 3.28 -5.16 8.06
N LEU A 218 3.78 -3.98 7.67
CA LEU A 218 4.68 -3.19 8.50
C LEU A 218 4.00 -1.96 9.11
N GLU A 219 3.09 -1.35 8.37
CA GLU A 219 2.32 -0.25 8.93
C GLU A 219 1.06 -0.77 9.64
N ILE A 220 0.06 -1.27 8.93
CA ILE A 220 -1.29 -1.48 9.47
C ILE A 220 -1.34 -2.63 10.50
N LEU A 221 -0.89 -3.83 10.12
CA LEU A 221 -1.15 -5.06 10.87
C LEU A 221 -0.49 -5.08 12.26
N PRO A 222 0.79 -4.68 12.45
CA PRO A 222 1.41 -4.70 13.77
C PRO A 222 0.69 -3.79 14.77
N LYS A 223 0.15 -2.65 14.29
CA LYS A 223 -0.60 -1.69 15.12
C LYS A 223 -1.90 -2.29 15.65
N GLU A 224 -2.67 -2.91 14.77
CA GLU A 224 -3.97 -3.49 15.13
C GLU A 224 -3.79 -4.73 16.02
N LEU A 225 -2.68 -5.47 15.86
CA LEU A 225 -2.37 -6.63 16.69
C LEU A 225 -1.81 -6.28 18.07
N SER A 226 -1.23 -5.09 18.25
CA SER A 226 -0.58 -4.66 19.50
C SER A 226 -1.53 -4.15 20.61
N GLY A 227 -2.85 -4.10 20.38
CA GLY A 227 -3.81 -3.62 21.37
C GLY A 227 -4.00 -4.55 22.59
N PRO A 228 -4.72 -4.11 23.64
CA PRO A 228 -4.98 -4.91 24.85
C PRO A 228 -6.00 -6.06 24.64
N GLU A 229 -6.75 -6.03 23.53
CA GLU A 229 -7.77 -7.03 23.20
C GLU A 229 -7.20 -8.46 23.05
N SER A 230 -8.06 -9.46 23.30
CA SER A 230 -7.66 -10.87 23.21
C SER A 230 -7.10 -11.23 21.83
N PRO A 231 -6.00 -12.00 21.76
CA PRO A 231 -5.33 -12.30 20.48
C PRO A 231 -6.25 -13.09 19.52
N LEU A 232 -7.08 -13.99 20.04
CA LEU A 232 -7.98 -14.81 19.22
C LEU A 232 -9.02 -13.96 18.48
N VAL A 233 -9.63 -12.97 19.14
CA VAL A 233 -10.62 -12.09 18.50
C VAL A 233 -9.98 -11.31 17.33
N LYS A 234 -8.76 -10.81 17.53
CA LYS A 234 -8.02 -10.10 16.47
C LYS A 234 -7.74 -11.00 15.27
N TRP A 235 -7.25 -12.22 15.52
CA TRP A 235 -6.99 -13.18 14.45
C TRP A 235 -8.27 -13.58 13.71
N THR A 236 -9.38 -13.79 14.42
CA THR A 236 -10.67 -14.06 13.77
C THR A 236 -11.16 -12.88 12.93
N CYS A 237 -10.97 -11.64 13.37
CA CYS A 237 -11.28 -10.45 12.59
C CYS A 237 -10.40 -10.33 11.34
N VAL A 238 -9.09 -10.60 11.47
CA VAL A 238 -8.15 -10.58 10.35
C VAL A 238 -8.50 -11.64 9.31
N VAL A 239 -8.74 -12.88 9.75
CA VAL A 239 -9.13 -13.98 8.86
C VAL A 239 -10.49 -13.70 8.22
N GLY A 240 -11.48 -13.25 9.00
CA GLY A 240 -12.81 -12.90 8.48
C GLY A 240 -12.74 -11.80 7.43
N GLY A 241 -12.00 -10.72 7.69
CA GLY A 241 -11.79 -9.64 6.73
C GLY A 241 -11.00 -10.08 5.49
N PHE A 242 -10.01 -10.96 5.66
CA PHE A 242 -9.28 -11.56 4.54
C PHE A 242 -10.22 -12.36 3.64
N THR A 243 -10.99 -13.29 4.21
CA THR A 243 -11.92 -14.16 3.49
C THR A 243 -13.00 -13.34 2.79
N PHE A 244 -13.57 -12.34 3.46
CA PHE A 244 -14.56 -11.45 2.85
C PHE A 244 -14.01 -10.74 1.61
N MET A 245 -12.82 -10.14 1.71
CA MET A 245 -12.19 -9.47 0.57
C MET A 245 -11.75 -10.43 -0.53
N ALA A 246 -11.35 -11.66 -0.18
CA ALA A 246 -11.00 -12.69 -1.15
C ALA A 246 -12.23 -13.18 -1.94
N ILE A 247 -13.39 -13.31 -1.28
CA ILE A 247 -14.65 -13.64 -1.96
C ILE A 247 -15.00 -12.52 -2.94
N ILE A 248 -15.02 -11.26 -2.52
CA ILE A 248 -15.32 -10.14 -3.42
C ILE A 248 -14.39 -10.15 -4.64
N ALA A 249 -13.09 -10.35 -4.43
CA ALA A 249 -12.10 -10.39 -5.50
C ALA A 249 -12.25 -11.60 -6.43
N ALA A 250 -12.89 -12.68 -6.00
CA ALA A 250 -13.14 -13.85 -6.85
C ALA A 250 -14.32 -13.64 -7.82
N TRP A 251 -15.17 -12.64 -7.56
CA TRP A 251 -16.36 -12.35 -8.37
C TRP A 251 -16.30 -11.00 -9.12
N ALA A 252 -15.21 -10.25 -8.97
CA ALA A 252 -14.92 -9.01 -9.71
C ALA A 252 -14.12 -9.34 -10.99
#